data_AF-A0A926E0Q7-F1
#
_entry.id   AF-A0A926E0Q7-F1
#
_cell.length_a   1.000
_cell.length_b   1.000
_cell.length_c   1.000
_cell.angle_alpha   90.00
_cell.angle_beta   90.00
_cell.angle_gamma   90.00
#
_symmetry.space_group_name_H-M   'P 1'
#
loop_
_entity.id
_entity.type
_entity.pdbx_description
1 polymer ?
#
loop_
_entity_poly.entity_id
_entity_poly.type
_entity_poly.pdbx_seq_one_letter_code
_entity_poly.pdbx_strand_id
1 'polypeptide(L)'
;MEQQEKRRKGWSLKGWLSSFSGIHPPKGGRAEEKAAFLGEQETGSGVFGTHSLLTMVAVVTLFLQLISFITTWNGARVYLGGVFFLAPLLFALAIQCTVYFLSNSLRDKIAPMRVVVLLIATACSTYYSYIGVYNTVNPPQHYLETRYEEISRDLTGRYDQIQAGITSDVRNRMDALFDTLTRGQTELAMEQARLESCQEELSGVGAGLSSQISTPNRANYSRYEDYVAAYNAYLSSVAQNSGIEYSANQQAILGKYGFESQAEFAEALASCTSRLNTLESTVGKLADQYAGGAGEDFAASAGALRAALEERFADALESGSLPDSTEAVFSQLGMIGRELGYAGGDLGEALARLRVGLTYVGQPLLQPFERIAEELDGGKATEETAMELKSELDTQVLRAISIINTLSPEADLSADAAEYLIHDLYLLPLVNLTAADTAGMARFCLLMAALIDLLTILFSLVTRRERPVHTLTRTKQVVNNEALFARQVYGCLMFCPGEGGATERLGAFLRRFSVSEVTADNGYSLYATKSSLEGHGQLLALLCQLNYARIIPAESYDELRRDRCRAADGEPLCTFIPGFDDPREEIILLRSSFQYWANEQLSRWEDLPDAQEETVLEPLWTGGTL
;
A
#
# COMPACT_ATOMS: atom_id res chain seq x y z
N MET A 1 2.72 15.10 -44.92
CA MET A 1 1.49 14.31 -44.66
C MET A 1 1.55 12.98 -45.42
N GLU A 2 2.51 12.09 -45.09
CA GLU A 2 2.50 10.72 -45.64
C GLU A 2 3.45 9.77 -44.86
N GLN A 3 3.50 9.90 -43.53
CA GLN A 3 4.39 9.04 -42.72
C GLN A 3 3.86 8.71 -41.31
N GLN A 4 2.54 8.72 -41.11
CA GLN A 4 1.94 8.38 -39.80
C GLN A 4 0.72 7.44 -39.86
N GLU A 5 0.57 6.63 -40.90
CA GLU A 5 -0.60 5.74 -40.98
C GLU A 5 -0.29 4.29 -41.41
N LYS A 6 0.81 3.71 -40.90
CA LYS A 6 1.08 2.26 -41.05
C LYS A 6 1.74 1.60 -39.82
N ARG A 7 1.35 2.01 -38.60
CA ARG A 7 1.77 1.36 -37.33
C ARG A 7 0.61 0.74 -36.54
N ARG A 8 -0.41 0.24 -37.23
CA ARG A 8 -1.36 -0.74 -36.67
C ARG A 8 -1.26 -2.04 -37.47
N LYS A 9 -0.55 -3.03 -36.92
CA LYS A 9 -0.79 -4.49 -37.11
C LYS A 9 0.25 -5.31 -36.32
N GLY A 10 -0.25 -6.04 -35.32
CA GLY A 10 0.22 -7.36 -34.89
C GLY A 10 1.59 -7.45 -34.23
N TRP A 11 1.65 -7.26 -32.90
CA TRP A 11 2.71 -7.86 -32.10
C TRP A 11 2.54 -9.38 -32.08
N SER A 12 3.32 -10.06 -32.91
CA SER A 12 3.44 -11.52 -32.89
C SER A 12 4.45 -11.93 -31.82
N LEU A 13 4.01 -12.76 -30.87
CA LEU A 13 4.84 -13.35 -29.79
C LEU A 13 6.09 -14.09 -30.33
N LYS A 14 6.07 -14.53 -31.59
CA LYS A 14 7.23 -15.14 -32.28
C LYS A 14 8.35 -14.14 -32.59
N GLY A 15 8.01 -12.87 -32.84
CA GLY A 15 9.00 -11.83 -33.14
C GLY A 15 9.85 -11.48 -31.91
N TRP A 16 9.20 -11.38 -30.75
CA TRP A 16 9.89 -11.07 -29.49
C TRP A 16 10.83 -12.21 -29.04
N LEU A 17 10.43 -13.47 -29.23
CA LEU A 17 11.28 -14.64 -28.91
C LEU A 17 12.49 -14.80 -29.85
N SER A 18 12.42 -14.27 -31.08
CA SER A 18 13.54 -14.36 -32.02
C SER A 18 14.69 -13.39 -31.69
N SER A 19 14.41 -12.25 -31.05
CA SER A 19 15.45 -11.29 -30.63
C SER A 19 16.32 -11.78 -29.47
N PHE A 20 15.89 -12.78 -28.71
CA PHE A 20 16.71 -13.43 -27.67
C PHE A 20 17.61 -14.57 -28.18
N SER A 21 17.54 -14.90 -29.48
CA SER A 21 18.30 -16.01 -30.08
C SER A 21 19.60 -15.61 -30.80
N GLY A 22 20.07 -14.37 -30.61
CA GLY A 22 21.33 -13.88 -31.15
C GLY A 22 22.57 -14.41 -30.44
N ILE A 23 22.75 -15.73 -30.37
CA ILE A 23 24.04 -16.37 -30.08
C ILE A 23 24.18 -17.53 -31.07
N HIS A 24 24.98 -17.32 -32.11
CA HIS A 24 25.46 -18.40 -32.98
C HIS A 24 26.16 -19.46 -32.11
N PRO A 25 25.80 -20.75 -32.20
CA PRO A 25 26.62 -21.79 -31.60
C PRO A 25 27.89 -21.97 -32.44
N PRO A 26 29.08 -22.11 -31.82
CA PRO A 26 30.26 -22.61 -32.52
C PRO A 26 29.98 -24.04 -33.01
N LYS A 27 30.40 -24.32 -34.24
CA LYS A 27 30.45 -25.67 -34.80
C LYS A 27 31.55 -26.47 -34.12
N GLY A 28 31.23 -27.69 -33.68
CA GLY A 28 32.19 -28.70 -33.23
C GLY A 28 32.68 -28.49 -31.79
N GLY A 29 32.52 -29.49 -30.93
CA GLY A 29 33.21 -29.54 -29.63
C GLY A 29 32.39 -29.91 -28.38
N ARG A 30 31.05 -30.00 -28.46
CA ARG A 30 30.22 -30.25 -27.25
C ARG A 30 29.89 -31.70 -26.91
N ALA A 31 30.31 -32.66 -27.75
CA ALA A 31 30.17 -34.08 -27.45
C ALA A 31 31.33 -34.60 -26.57
N GLU A 32 32.54 -34.06 -26.76
CA GLU A 32 33.73 -34.46 -25.98
C GLU A 32 33.76 -33.80 -24.59
N GLU A 33 33.26 -32.57 -24.44
CA GLU A 33 33.27 -31.87 -23.15
C GLU A 33 32.22 -32.43 -22.15
N LYS A 34 31.13 -33.02 -22.67
CA LYS A 34 30.17 -33.77 -21.84
C LYS A 34 30.69 -35.16 -21.45
N ALA A 35 31.55 -35.75 -22.27
CA ALA A 35 32.23 -36.99 -21.92
C ALA A 35 33.34 -36.75 -20.88
N ALA A 36 33.98 -35.58 -20.87
CA ALA A 36 35.02 -35.24 -19.89
C ALA A 36 34.46 -34.92 -18.48
N PHE A 37 33.21 -34.44 -18.35
CA PHE A 37 32.60 -34.20 -17.01
C PHE A 37 31.84 -35.42 -16.46
N LEU A 38 31.53 -36.41 -17.30
CA LEU A 38 30.80 -37.63 -16.91
C LEU A 38 31.61 -38.92 -17.09
N GLY A 39 32.84 -38.82 -17.61
CA GLY A 39 33.79 -39.91 -17.81
C GLY A 39 34.84 -39.97 -16.71
N GLU A 40 34.40 -39.94 -15.45
CA GLU A 40 35.21 -40.37 -14.30
C GLU A 40 34.27 -40.68 -13.12
N GLN A 41 33.36 -41.63 -13.34
CA GLN A 41 32.56 -42.20 -12.25
C GLN A 41 32.33 -43.69 -12.47
N GLU A 42 33.35 -44.41 -12.92
CA GLU A 42 33.48 -45.83 -12.64
C GLU A 42 34.57 -46.01 -11.57
N THR A 43 34.22 -46.73 -10.51
CA THR A 43 35.07 -47.13 -9.38
C THR A 43 35.46 -46.02 -8.37
N GLY A 44 34.47 -45.52 -7.63
CA GLY A 44 34.73 -44.72 -6.43
C GLY A 44 33.58 -44.80 -5.45
N SER A 45 33.84 -45.29 -4.24
CA SER A 45 32.93 -45.33 -3.10
C SER A 45 32.51 -43.93 -2.64
N GLY A 46 31.67 -43.25 -3.40
CA GLY A 46 31.01 -42.01 -3.00
C GLY A 46 29.80 -42.30 -2.13
N VAL A 47 29.74 -41.70 -0.94
CA VAL A 47 28.76 -41.93 0.14
C VAL A 47 27.28 -41.68 -0.26
N PHE A 48 26.99 -41.21 -1.48
CA PHE A 48 25.64 -40.99 -1.97
C PHE A 48 25.40 -41.73 -3.29
N GLY A 49 24.79 -42.91 -3.20
CA GLY A 49 24.19 -43.55 -4.39
C GLY A 49 23.12 -42.66 -5.00
N THR A 50 22.86 -42.81 -6.30
CA THR A 50 21.88 -42.00 -7.07
C THR A 50 20.49 -41.96 -6.42
N HIS A 51 20.09 -43.05 -5.73
CA HIS A 51 18.86 -43.11 -4.94
C HIS A 51 18.91 -42.27 -3.65
N SER A 52 20.06 -42.22 -2.97
CA SER A 52 20.27 -41.43 -1.75
C SER A 52 20.20 -39.92 -2.06
N LEU A 53 20.83 -39.50 -3.16
CA LEU A 53 20.78 -38.11 -3.63
C LEU A 53 19.36 -37.69 -4.05
N LEU A 54 18.62 -38.55 -4.75
CA LEU A 54 17.23 -38.27 -5.12
C LEU A 54 16.32 -38.15 -3.89
N THR A 55 16.55 -38.98 -2.87
CA THR A 55 15.80 -38.95 -1.61
C THR A 55 16.11 -37.69 -0.81
N MET A 56 17.39 -37.30 -0.72
CA MET A 56 17.81 -36.06 -0.07
C MET A 56 17.18 -34.83 -0.73
N VAL A 57 17.24 -34.72 -2.06
CA VAL A 57 16.62 -33.59 -2.77
C VAL A 57 15.11 -33.55 -2.56
N ALA A 58 14.43 -34.71 -2.56
CA ALA A 58 12.99 -34.79 -2.29
C ALA A 58 12.63 -34.26 -0.90
N VAL A 59 13.42 -34.64 0.13
CA VAL A 59 13.25 -34.17 1.51
C VAL A 59 13.48 -32.66 1.61
N VAL A 60 14.54 -32.14 0.98
CA VAL A 60 14.82 -30.70 0.97
C VAL A 60 13.70 -29.91 0.27
N THR A 61 13.20 -30.39 -0.88
CA THR A 61 12.06 -29.75 -1.54
C THR A 61 10.80 -29.76 -0.68
N LEU A 62 10.53 -30.84 0.06
CA LEU A 62 9.39 -30.93 0.97
C LEU A 62 9.48 -29.87 2.08
N PHE A 63 10.65 -29.68 2.69
CA PHE A 63 10.85 -28.65 3.71
C PHE A 63 10.69 -27.23 3.14
N LEU A 64 11.23 -26.96 1.95
CA LEU A 64 11.05 -25.67 1.28
C LEU A 64 9.57 -25.39 0.98
N GLN A 65 8.82 -26.40 0.56
CA GLN A 65 7.37 -26.31 0.32
C GLN A 65 6.56 -26.13 1.61
N LEU A 66 7.00 -26.72 2.72
CA LEU A 66 6.37 -26.50 4.02
C LEU A 66 6.56 -25.06 4.50
N ILE A 67 7.77 -24.50 4.35
CA ILE A 67 8.06 -23.10 4.68
C ILE A 67 7.28 -22.15 3.75
N SER A 68 7.27 -22.43 2.44
CA SER A 68 6.49 -21.67 1.47
C SER A 68 4.98 -21.74 1.78
N PHE A 69 4.48 -22.89 2.23
CA PHE A 69 3.09 -23.05 2.69
C PHE A 69 2.75 -22.21 3.92
N ILE A 70 3.57 -22.26 4.98
CA ILE A 70 3.32 -21.50 6.22
C ILE A 70 3.34 -20.00 5.93
N THR A 71 4.32 -19.53 5.16
CA THR A 71 4.44 -18.10 4.80
C THR A 71 3.30 -17.65 3.87
N THR A 72 2.90 -18.48 2.90
CA THR A 72 1.74 -18.19 2.03
C THR A 72 0.44 -18.17 2.83
N TRP A 73 0.27 -19.07 3.80
CA TRP A 73 -0.92 -19.12 4.66
C TRP A 73 -1.02 -17.87 5.53
N ASN A 74 0.06 -17.46 6.19
CA ASN A 74 0.09 -16.22 6.98
C ASN A 74 -0.24 -14.99 6.11
N GLY A 75 0.31 -14.90 4.90
CA GLY A 75 -0.01 -13.80 3.99
C GLY A 75 -1.45 -13.83 3.50
N ALA A 76 -2.00 -15.01 3.19
CA ALA A 76 -3.38 -15.17 2.77
C ALA A 76 -4.39 -14.90 3.89
N ARG A 77 -4.00 -15.09 5.17
CA ARG A 77 -4.84 -14.85 6.34
C ARG A 77 -5.33 -13.40 6.40
N VAL A 78 -4.47 -12.45 6.07
CA VAL A 78 -4.80 -11.01 6.07
C VAL A 78 -5.87 -10.67 5.02
N TYR A 79 -5.90 -11.37 3.87
CA TYR A 79 -6.86 -11.09 2.78
C TYR A 79 -8.15 -11.91 2.87
N LEU A 80 -8.02 -13.19 3.22
CA LEU A 80 -9.12 -14.15 3.14
C LEU A 80 -9.70 -14.52 4.51
N GLY A 81 -9.06 -14.10 5.61
CA GLY A 81 -9.52 -14.35 6.98
C GLY A 81 -10.90 -13.79 7.24
N GLY A 82 -11.19 -12.58 6.72
CA GLY A 82 -12.51 -11.94 6.85
C GLY A 82 -13.64 -12.57 6.03
N VAL A 83 -13.34 -13.43 5.05
CA VAL A 83 -14.37 -14.08 4.22
C VAL A 83 -14.80 -15.42 4.82
N PHE A 84 -13.84 -16.26 5.22
CA PHE A 84 -14.09 -17.56 5.82
C PHE A 84 -12.84 -18.09 6.53
N PHE A 85 -12.98 -18.62 7.75
CA PHE A 85 -11.84 -19.05 8.59
C PHE A 85 -10.93 -20.09 7.91
N LEU A 86 -11.45 -20.94 7.01
CA LEU A 86 -10.67 -21.97 6.31
C LEU A 86 -10.18 -21.54 4.93
N ALA A 87 -10.61 -20.38 4.40
CA ALA A 87 -10.25 -19.93 3.05
C ALA A 87 -8.74 -19.72 2.87
N PRO A 88 -8.00 -19.09 3.82
CA PRO A 88 -6.55 -18.95 3.72
C PRO A 88 -5.83 -20.30 3.61
N LEU A 89 -6.30 -21.31 4.35
CA LEU A 89 -5.72 -22.64 4.37
C LEU A 89 -5.92 -23.35 3.02
N LEU A 90 -7.16 -23.35 2.50
CA LEU A 90 -7.49 -23.99 1.22
C LEU A 90 -6.76 -23.32 0.05
N PHE A 91 -6.62 -21.99 0.10
CA PHE A 91 -5.89 -21.22 -0.89
C PHE A 91 -4.39 -21.55 -0.91
N ALA A 92 -3.74 -21.52 0.26
CA ALA A 92 -2.32 -21.86 0.38
C ALA A 92 -2.07 -23.31 -0.06
N LEU A 93 -2.94 -24.25 0.31
CA LEU A 93 -2.85 -25.64 -0.13
C LEU A 93 -2.95 -25.76 -1.65
N ALA A 94 -3.93 -25.10 -2.27
CA ALA A 94 -4.16 -25.16 -3.71
C ALA A 94 -2.96 -24.64 -4.52
N ILE A 95 -2.36 -23.52 -4.11
CA ILE A 95 -1.18 -22.95 -4.78
C ILE A 95 0.02 -23.87 -4.61
N GLN A 96 0.30 -24.33 -3.39
CA GLN A 96 1.47 -25.16 -3.13
C GLN A 96 1.36 -26.54 -3.78
N CYS A 97 0.16 -27.16 -3.79
CA CYS A 97 -0.08 -28.37 -4.56
C CYS A 97 0.13 -28.14 -6.06
N THR A 98 -0.34 -27.02 -6.62
CA THR A 98 -0.15 -26.69 -8.03
C THR A 98 1.33 -26.55 -8.36
N VAL A 99 2.10 -25.82 -7.55
CA VAL A 99 3.55 -25.68 -7.72
C VAL A 99 4.23 -27.03 -7.61
N TYR A 100 3.93 -27.85 -6.60
CA TYR A 100 4.51 -29.18 -6.42
C TYR A 100 4.22 -30.12 -7.60
N PHE A 101 2.96 -30.27 -8.00
CA PHE A 101 2.55 -31.18 -9.06
C PHE A 101 3.05 -30.73 -10.44
N LEU A 102 2.98 -29.44 -10.78
CA LEU A 102 3.50 -28.95 -12.06
C LEU A 102 5.03 -29.02 -12.11
N SER A 103 5.70 -28.65 -11.02
CA SER A 103 7.16 -28.74 -10.90
C SER A 103 7.64 -30.19 -11.07
N ASN A 104 6.94 -31.16 -10.46
CA ASN A 104 7.24 -32.58 -10.68
C ASN A 104 6.85 -33.06 -12.09
N SER A 105 5.76 -32.56 -12.67
CA SER A 105 5.33 -32.91 -14.03
C SER A 105 6.32 -32.43 -15.11
N LEU A 106 7.01 -31.31 -14.88
CA LEU A 106 8.07 -30.82 -15.76
C LEU A 106 9.29 -31.76 -15.82
N ARG A 107 9.49 -32.63 -14.83
CA ARG A 107 10.54 -33.66 -14.87
C ARG A 107 10.33 -34.64 -16.03
N ASP A 108 9.07 -34.95 -16.37
CA ASP A 108 8.73 -35.94 -17.38
C ASP A 108 8.54 -35.32 -18.79
N LYS A 109 7.75 -34.25 -18.88
CA LYS A 109 7.41 -33.58 -20.15
C LYS A 109 7.26 -32.07 -19.98
N ILE A 110 8.09 -31.32 -20.72
CA ILE A 110 8.01 -29.86 -20.81
C ILE A 110 6.93 -29.51 -21.83
N ALA A 111 5.79 -29.00 -21.36
CA ALA A 111 4.75 -28.41 -22.19
C ALA A 111 4.66 -26.91 -21.88
N PRO A 112 4.60 -26.03 -22.91
CA PRO A 112 4.68 -24.58 -22.71
C PRO A 112 3.57 -24.03 -21.80
N MET A 113 2.34 -24.55 -21.91
CA MET A 113 1.23 -24.14 -21.03
C MET A 113 1.47 -24.52 -19.57
N ARG A 114 2.13 -25.65 -19.28
CA ARG A 114 2.46 -26.04 -17.90
C ARG A 114 3.52 -25.13 -17.30
N VAL A 115 4.47 -24.65 -18.12
CA VAL A 115 5.47 -23.67 -17.67
C VAL A 115 4.81 -22.32 -17.35
N VAL A 116 3.86 -21.86 -18.18
CA VAL A 116 3.13 -20.61 -17.92
C VAL A 116 2.30 -20.70 -16.64
N VAL A 117 1.56 -21.79 -16.44
CA VAL A 117 0.77 -21.99 -15.22
C VAL A 117 1.67 -22.10 -13.98
N LEU A 118 2.84 -22.75 -14.11
CA LEU A 118 3.82 -22.80 -13.03
C LEU A 118 4.33 -21.39 -12.69
N LEU A 119 4.73 -20.59 -13.68
CA LEU A 119 5.19 -19.22 -13.44
C LEU A 119 4.15 -18.34 -12.75
N ILE A 120 2.87 -18.46 -13.15
CA ILE A 120 1.78 -17.73 -12.51
C ILE A 120 1.59 -18.22 -11.06
N ALA A 121 1.57 -19.53 -10.84
CA ALA A 121 1.41 -20.09 -9.49
C ALA A 121 2.58 -19.70 -8.58
N THR A 122 3.80 -19.69 -9.10
CA THR A 122 5.00 -19.25 -8.39
C THR A 122 4.95 -17.75 -8.10
N ALA A 123 4.56 -16.91 -9.06
CA ALA A 123 4.41 -15.47 -8.83
C ALA A 123 3.36 -15.17 -7.73
N CYS A 124 2.23 -15.88 -7.74
CA CYS A 124 1.23 -15.79 -6.68
C CYS A 124 1.78 -16.27 -5.33
N SER A 125 2.47 -17.42 -5.30
CA SER A 125 3.14 -17.94 -4.09
C SER A 125 4.11 -16.92 -3.50
N THR A 126 4.98 -16.35 -4.34
CA THR A 126 5.97 -15.36 -3.93
C THR A 126 5.32 -14.09 -3.39
N TYR A 127 4.21 -13.62 -3.99
CA TYR A 127 3.49 -12.44 -3.53
C TYR A 127 2.86 -12.65 -2.13
N TYR A 128 2.11 -13.74 -1.94
CA TYR A 128 1.48 -14.00 -0.64
C TYR A 128 2.51 -14.40 0.43
N SER A 129 3.56 -15.14 0.06
CA SER A 129 4.68 -15.44 0.95
C SER A 129 5.42 -14.17 1.38
N TYR A 130 5.66 -13.23 0.47
CA TYR A 130 6.22 -11.91 0.79
C TYR A 130 5.40 -11.19 1.86
N ILE A 131 4.08 -11.14 1.70
CA ILE A 131 3.18 -10.49 2.65
C ILE A 131 3.18 -11.22 4.00
N GLY A 132 3.17 -12.55 3.99
CA GLY A 132 3.23 -13.33 5.24
C GLY A 132 4.52 -13.10 6.02
N VAL A 133 5.67 -13.08 5.33
CA VAL A 133 6.96 -12.77 5.95
C VAL A 133 6.98 -11.31 6.44
N TYR A 134 6.49 -10.37 5.63
CA TYR A 134 6.46 -8.96 5.98
C TYR A 134 5.61 -8.69 7.23
N ASN A 135 4.41 -9.27 7.31
CA ASN A 135 3.51 -9.10 8.45
C ASN A 135 4.04 -9.77 9.73
N THR A 136 4.81 -10.86 9.59
CA THR A 136 5.46 -11.51 10.74
C THR A 136 6.55 -10.62 11.34
N VAL A 137 7.25 -9.85 10.50
CA VAL A 137 8.28 -8.90 10.96
C VAL A 137 7.64 -7.60 11.46
N ASN A 138 6.70 -7.05 10.69
CA ASN A 138 6.01 -5.81 10.97
C ASN A 138 4.52 -6.11 11.13
N PRO A 139 4.06 -6.41 12.36
CA PRO A 139 2.67 -6.73 12.59
C PRO A 139 1.79 -5.53 12.19
N PRO A 140 0.68 -5.75 11.48
CA PRO A 140 -0.18 -4.67 10.98
C PRO A 140 -0.72 -3.79 12.10
N GLN A 141 -0.87 -4.33 13.31
CA GLN A 141 -1.34 -3.60 14.48
C GLN A 141 -0.37 -2.50 14.90
N HIS A 142 0.92 -2.78 14.92
CA HIS A 142 1.92 -1.78 15.27
C HIS A 142 1.90 -0.62 14.27
N TYR A 143 1.69 -0.90 12.97
CA TYR A 143 1.53 0.16 11.98
C TYR A 143 0.31 1.03 12.28
N LEU A 144 -0.85 0.40 12.52
CA LEU A 144 -2.09 1.12 12.83
C LEU A 144 -1.96 1.97 14.09
N GLU A 145 -1.39 1.41 15.16
CA GLU A 145 -1.14 2.08 16.43
C GLU A 145 -0.22 3.29 16.24
N THR A 146 0.98 3.09 15.69
CA THR A 146 1.95 4.18 15.47
C THR A 146 1.35 5.27 14.59
N ARG A 147 0.69 4.90 13.49
CA ARG A 147 0.13 5.88 12.57
C ARG A 147 -1.04 6.65 13.18
N TYR A 148 -1.90 5.96 13.91
CA TYR A 148 -3.03 6.59 14.61
C TYR A 148 -2.54 7.52 15.73
N GLU A 149 -1.52 7.13 16.49
CA GLU A 149 -0.91 7.99 17.51
C GLU A 149 -0.27 9.26 16.92
N GLU A 150 0.40 9.14 15.76
CA GLU A 150 0.93 10.31 15.04
C GLU A 150 -0.18 11.28 14.65
N ILE A 151 -1.24 10.76 14.01
CA ILE A 151 -2.41 11.54 13.60
C ILE A 151 -3.10 12.16 14.82
N SER A 152 -3.26 11.37 15.89
CA SER A 152 -3.89 11.82 17.13
C SER A 152 -3.12 12.94 17.79
N ARG A 153 -1.78 12.85 17.83
CA ARG A 153 -0.92 13.90 18.37
C ARG A 153 -1.01 15.19 17.56
N ASP A 154 -1.02 15.12 16.23
CA ASP A 154 -1.16 16.31 15.37
C ASP A 154 -2.54 16.96 15.54
N LEU A 155 -3.62 16.17 15.44
CA LEU A 155 -4.99 16.67 15.55
C LEU A 155 -5.28 17.24 16.94
N THR A 156 -4.85 16.57 18.00
CA THR A 156 -4.99 17.08 19.38
C THR A 156 -4.20 18.37 19.56
N GLY A 157 -2.95 18.43 19.06
CA GLY A 157 -2.15 19.66 19.12
C GLY A 157 -2.80 20.84 18.38
N ARG A 158 -3.40 20.61 17.21
CA ARG A 158 -4.15 21.64 16.47
C ARG A 158 -5.42 22.06 17.20
N TYR A 159 -6.15 21.10 17.75
CA TYR A 159 -7.35 21.36 18.54
C TYR A 159 -7.04 22.23 19.77
N ASP A 160 -6.00 21.89 20.53
CA ASP A 160 -5.56 22.65 21.70
C ASP A 160 -5.16 24.08 21.33
N GLN A 161 -4.48 24.27 20.20
CA GLN A 161 -4.12 25.60 19.67
C GLN A 161 -5.36 26.43 19.31
N ILE A 162 -6.35 25.82 18.65
CA ILE A 162 -7.61 26.50 18.29
C ILE A 162 -8.40 26.86 19.55
N GLN A 163 -8.52 25.94 20.50
CA GLN A 163 -9.25 26.18 21.75
C GLN A 163 -8.58 27.28 22.60
N ALA A 164 -7.25 27.26 22.70
CA ALA A 164 -6.49 28.34 23.34
C ALA A 164 -6.67 29.67 22.61
N GLY A 165 -6.66 29.65 21.27
CA GLY A 165 -6.93 30.81 20.42
C GLY A 165 -8.30 31.43 20.69
N ILE A 166 -9.37 30.63 20.65
CA ILE A 166 -10.74 31.08 20.93
C ILE A 166 -10.86 31.67 22.34
N THR A 167 -10.29 30.98 23.34
CA THR A 167 -10.32 31.44 24.74
C THR A 167 -9.60 32.78 24.90
N SER A 168 -8.45 32.93 24.24
CA SER A 168 -7.68 34.17 24.25
C SER A 168 -8.40 35.32 23.53
N ASP A 169 -9.10 35.05 22.42
CA ASP A 169 -9.87 36.07 21.69
C ASP A 169 -11.02 36.61 22.54
N VAL A 170 -11.78 35.73 23.21
CA VAL A 170 -12.86 36.15 24.13
C VAL A 170 -12.32 37.00 25.28
N ARG A 171 -11.21 36.57 25.91
CA ARG A 171 -10.59 37.32 27.01
C ARG A 171 -10.09 38.69 26.55
N ASN A 172 -9.39 38.76 25.42
CA ASN A 172 -8.89 40.01 24.86
C ASN A 172 -10.03 40.98 24.51
N ARG A 173 -11.14 40.48 23.97
CA ARG A 173 -12.31 41.30 23.64
C ARG A 173 -13.05 41.80 24.87
N MET A 174 -13.14 40.97 25.92
CA MET A 174 -13.68 41.37 27.22
C MET A 174 -12.82 42.46 27.85
N ASP A 175 -11.50 42.29 27.86
CA ASP A 175 -10.57 43.29 28.40
C ASP A 175 -10.69 44.63 27.67
N ALA A 176 -10.68 44.61 26.34
CA ALA A 176 -10.88 45.79 25.52
C ALA A 176 -12.24 46.48 25.77
N LEU A 177 -13.27 45.70 26.09
CA LEU A 177 -14.59 46.22 26.41
C LEU A 177 -14.58 46.92 27.78
N PHE A 178 -14.03 46.30 28.82
CA PHE A 178 -13.90 46.92 30.15
C PHE A 178 -13.01 48.17 30.12
N ASP A 179 -11.95 48.17 29.32
CA ASP A 179 -11.11 49.36 29.10
C ASP A 179 -11.91 50.49 28.44
N THR A 180 -12.77 50.15 27.47
CA THR A 180 -13.66 51.13 26.81
C THR A 180 -14.70 51.68 27.78
N LEU A 181 -15.30 50.84 28.62
CA LEU A 181 -16.25 51.27 29.65
C LEU A 181 -15.60 52.21 30.66
N THR A 182 -14.41 51.85 31.15
CA THR A 182 -13.66 52.65 32.12
C THR A 182 -13.26 53.99 31.52
N ARG A 183 -12.73 53.99 30.29
CA ARG A 183 -12.40 55.21 29.58
C ARG A 183 -13.64 56.07 29.34
N GLY A 184 -14.74 55.50 28.87
CA GLY A 184 -16.00 56.21 28.66
C GLY A 184 -16.56 56.84 29.94
N GLN A 185 -16.45 56.14 31.08
CA GLN A 185 -16.81 56.71 32.39
C GLN A 185 -15.93 57.90 32.74
N THR A 186 -14.61 57.79 32.58
CA THR A 186 -13.69 58.89 32.89
C THR A 186 -13.90 60.11 31.98
N GLU A 187 -14.15 59.90 30.68
CA GLU A 187 -14.44 60.96 29.72
C GLU A 187 -15.75 61.69 30.06
N LEU A 188 -16.81 60.93 30.40
CA LEU A 188 -18.09 61.51 30.85
C LEU A 188 -17.96 62.25 32.19
N ALA A 189 -17.18 61.72 33.13
CA ALA A 189 -16.96 62.37 34.42
C ALA A 189 -16.17 63.68 34.29
N MET A 190 -15.16 63.71 33.40
CA MET A 190 -14.41 64.94 33.09
C MET A 190 -15.31 65.98 32.41
N GLU A 191 -16.16 65.57 31.47
CA GLU A 191 -17.08 66.48 30.81
C GLU A 191 -18.14 66.99 31.81
N GLN A 192 -18.64 66.13 32.71
CA GLN A 192 -19.54 66.56 33.78
C GLN A 192 -18.88 67.62 34.69
N ALA A 193 -17.65 67.38 35.15
CA ALA A 193 -16.93 68.34 35.99
C ALA A 193 -16.70 69.69 35.27
N ARG A 194 -16.44 69.65 33.95
CA ARG A 194 -16.33 70.85 33.11
C ARG A 194 -17.66 71.60 33.03
N LEU A 195 -18.77 70.88 32.84
CA LEU A 195 -20.11 71.48 32.76
C LEU A 195 -20.59 72.04 34.10
N GLU A 196 -20.28 71.36 35.21
CA GLU A 196 -20.54 71.84 36.58
C GLU A 196 -19.76 73.13 36.88
N SER A 197 -18.48 73.21 36.46
CA SER A 197 -17.70 74.44 36.58
C SER A 197 -18.31 75.61 35.78
N CYS A 198 -18.84 75.33 34.59
CA CYS A 198 -19.60 76.31 33.81
C CYS A 198 -20.89 76.75 34.55
N GLN A 199 -21.59 75.81 35.19
CA GLN A 199 -22.80 76.11 35.97
C GLN A 199 -22.50 76.98 37.20
N GLU A 200 -21.40 76.70 37.91
CA GLU A 200 -20.94 77.50 39.04
C GLU A 200 -20.60 78.93 38.60
N GLU A 201 -19.82 79.10 37.52
CA GLU A 201 -19.51 80.42 36.95
C GLU A 201 -20.78 81.18 36.56
N LEU A 202 -21.75 80.51 35.93
CA LEU A 202 -23.06 81.10 35.57
C LEU A 202 -23.86 81.55 36.79
N SER A 203 -23.88 80.74 37.86
CA SER A 203 -24.59 81.08 39.10
C SER A 203 -23.96 82.28 39.83
N GLY A 204 -22.64 82.46 39.70
CA GLY A 204 -21.90 83.58 40.30
C GLY A 204 -22.18 84.94 39.67
N VAL A 205 -22.59 85.00 38.39
CA VAL A 205 -22.91 86.26 37.69
C VAL A 205 -24.07 87.02 38.36
N GLY A 206 -25.06 86.29 38.89
CA GLY A 206 -26.21 86.91 39.57
C GLY A 206 -25.87 87.58 40.90
N ALA A 207 -24.86 87.06 41.62
CA ALA A 207 -24.45 87.59 42.93
C ALA A 207 -23.53 88.84 42.80
N GLY A 208 -22.68 88.89 41.78
CA GLY A 208 -21.72 89.98 41.57
C GLY A 208 -22.37 91.32 41.18
N LEU A 209 -23.41 91.30 40.32
CA LEU A 209 -24.03 92.52 39.77
C LEU A 209 -24.76 93.37 40.82
N SER A 210 -25.32 92.75 41.87
CA SER A 210 -26.00 93.46 42.96
C SER A 210 -25.04 94.31 43.83
N SER A 211 -23.74 94.07 43.74
CA SER A 211 -22.74 94.67 44.65
C SER A 211 -22.04 95.92 44.12
N GLN A 212 -22.11 96.18 42.81
CA GLN A 212 -21.27 97.17 42.13
C GLN A 212 -21.89 98.57 41.99
N ILE A 213 -23.20 98.72 42.17
CA ILE A 213 -23.89 100.02 42.01
C ILE A 213 -24.26 100.55 43.40
N SER A 214 -23.55 101.58 43.86
CA SER A 214 -23.79 102.19 45.17
C SER A 214 -25.01 103.12 45.13
N THR A 215 -25.95 102.93 46.05
CA THR A 215 -27.16 103.76 46.16
C THR A 215 -26.81 105.21 46.48
N PRO A 216 -27.38 106.22 45.79
CA PRO A 216 -27.17 107.63 46.10
C PRO A 216 -27.55 107.95 47.56
N ASN A 217 -26.62 108.57 48.30
CA ASN A 217 -26.88 108.95 49.70
C ASN A 217 -27.64 110.29 49.77
N ARG A 218 -28.70 110.35 50.58
CA ARG A 218 -29.52 111.55 50.79
C ARG A 218 -28.69 112.75 51.25
N ALA A 219 -27.64 112.52 52.03
CA ALA A 219 -26.77 113.55 52.60
C ALA A 219 -26.04 114.39 51.53
N ASN A 220 -25.90 113.87 50.31
CA ASN A 220 -25.16 114.54 49.23
C ASN A 220 -26.00 115.58 48.46
N TYR A 221 -27.30 115.73 48.77
CA TYR A 221 -28.22 116.58 48.03
C TYR A 221 -28.90 117.62 48.95
N SER A 222 -28.81 118.90 48.57
CA SER A 222 -29.36 120.02 49.35
C SER A 222 -30.89 120.14 49.24
N ARG A 223 -31.48 119.74 48.12
CA ARG A 223 -32.94 119.69 47.90
C ARG A 223 -33.44 118.25 47.83
N TYR A 224 -34.69 118.02 48.24
CA TYR A 224 -35.30 116.68 48.21
C TYR A 224 -35.60 116.21 46.79
N GLU A 225 -36.07 117.12 45.93
CA GLU A 225 -36.41 116.84 44.54
C GLU A 225 -35.20 116.35 43.74
N ASP A 226 -34.01 116.95 43.95
CA ASP A 226 -32.76 116.53 43.30
C ASP A 226 -32.32 115.12 43.71
N TYR A 227 -32.56 114.74 44.98
CA TYR A 227 -32.30 113.38 45.46
C TYR A 227 -33.26 112.35 44.84
N VAL A 228 -34.56 112.67 44.77
CA VAL A 228 -35.56 111.77 44.17
C VAL A 228 -35.28 111.58 42.67
N ALA A 229 -34.88 112.64 41.96
CA ALA A 229 -34.46 112.55 40.57
C ALA A 229 -33.22 111.65 40.40
N ALA A 230 -32.19 111.82 41.23
CA ALA A 230 -30.99 110.98 41.20
C ALA A 230 -31.27 109.53 41.60
N TYR A 231 -32.18 109.30 42.55
CA TYR A 231 -32.59 107.96 42.99
C TYR A 231 -33.44 107.24 41.93
N ASN A 232 -34.36 107.94 41.27
CA ASN A 232 -35.13 107.38 40.15
C ASN A 232 -34.26 107.12 38.92
N ALA A 233 -33.28 107.99 38.64
CA ALA A 233 -32.27 107.75 37.62
C ALA A 233 -31.42 106.50 37.95
N TYR A 234 -31.01 106.35 39.21
CA TYR A 234 -30.34 105.15 39.71
C TYR A 234 -31.21 103.89 39.54
N LEU A 235 -32.49 103.93 39.91
CA LEU A 235 -33.40 102.79 39.72
C LEU A 235 -33.55 102.43 38.24
N SER A 236 -33.63 103.43 37.35
CA SER A 236 -33.70 103.20 35.90
C SER A 236 -32.41 102.64 35.32
N SER A 237 -31.24 103.10 35.78
CA SER A 237 -29.94 102.61 35.33
C SER A 237 -29.66 101.21 35.87
N VAL A 238 -30.05 100.93 37.12
CA VAL A 238 -29.99 99.58 37.68
C VAL A 238 -30.91 98.65 36.90
N ALA A 239 -32.15 99.05 36.58
CA ALA A 239 -33.07 98.20 35.83
C ALA A 239 -32.64 97.93 34.38
N GLN A 240 -32.06 98.91 33.67
CA GLN A 240 -31.63 98.75 32.27
C GLN A 240 -30.24 98.12 32.12
N ASN A 241 -29.23 98.58 32.88
CA ASN A 241 -27.88 98.05 32.74
C ASN A 241 -27.74 96.66 33.36
N SER A 242 -28.48 96.34 34.43
CA SER A 242 -28.38 95.00 35.03
C SER A 242 -28.80 93.89 34.08
N GLY A 243 -29.87 94.08 33.29
CA GLY A 243 -30.32 93.06 32.32
C GLY A 243 -29.37 92.88 31.13
N ILE A 244 -28.78 93.97 30.63
CA ILE A 244 -27.88 93.95 29.46
C ILE A 244 -26.49 93.42 29.86
N GLU A 245 -25.92 93.87 30.98
CA GLU A 245 -24.62 93.38 31.47
C GLU A 245 -24.71 91.93 31.95
N TYR A 246 -25.83 91.55 32.59
CA TYR A 246 -26.08 90.15 32.98
C TYR A 246 -26.12 89.23 31.76
N SER A 247 -26.90 89.58 30.72
CA SER A 247 -26.99 88.76 29.51
C SER A 247 -25.67 88.71 28.72
N ALA A 248 -24.92 89.81 28.65
CA ALA A 248 -23.60 89.85 28.03
C ALA A 248 -22.56 88.98 28.77
N ASN A 249 -22.53 89.05 30.11
CA ASN A 249 -21.65 88.22 30.94
C ASN A 249 -22.01 86.73 30.85
N GLN A 250 -23.31 86.43 30.86
CA GLN A 250 -23.82 85.07 30.69
C GLN A 250 -23.39 84.48 29.34
N GLN A 251 -23.49 85.26 28.26
CA GLN A 251 -23.10 84.82 26.92
C GLN A 251 -21.58 84.69 26.76
N ALA A 252 -20.79 85.52 27.45
CA ALA A 252 -19.33 85.40 27.48
C ALA A 252 -18.87 84.10 28.18
N ILE A 253 -19.52 83.70 29.28
CA ILE A 253 -19.22 82.44 29.98
C ILE A 253 -19.62 81.25 29.11
N LEU A 254 -20.83 81.25 28.53
CA LEU A 254 -21.25 80.18 27.62
C LEU A 254 -20.29 80.04 26.43
N GLY A 255 -19.87 81.16 25.83
CA GLY A 255 -18.88 81.18 24.75
C GLY A 255 -17.50 80.64 25.14
N LYS A 256 -17.04 80.88 26.39
CA LYS A 256 -15.79 80.30 26.93
C LYS A 256 -15.83 78.76 26.96
N TYR A 257 -16.99 78.18 27.23
CA TYR A 257 -17.19 76.73 27.27
C TYR A 257 -17.64 76.14 25.92
N GLY A 258 -17.93 76.98 24.93
CA GLY A 258 -18.27 76.57 23.55
C GLY A 258 -19.77 76.43 23.27
N PHE A 259 -20.65 77.01 24.09
CA PHE A 259 -22.11 76.93 23.93
C PHE A 259 -22.68 78.23 23.36
N GLU A 260 -23.65 78.12 22.44
CA GLU A 260 -24.31 79.28 21.82
C GLU A 260 -25.50 79.77 22.64
N SER A 261 -26.10 78.90 23.46
CA SER A 261 -27.28 79.23 24.28
C SER A 261 -27.32 78.49 25.62
N GLN A 262 -28.09 79.03 26.58
CA GLN A 262 -28.35 78.37 27.86
C GLN A 262 -29.16 77.07 27.70
N ALA A 263 -30.01 76.98 26.67
CA ALA A 263 -30.78 75.78 26.38
C ALA A 263 -29.88 74.63 25.91
N GLU A 264 -28.93 74.93 25.03
CA GLU A 264 -27.93 73.96 24.54
C GLU A 264 -27.02 73.46 25.67
N PHE A 265 -26.57 74.36 26.56
CA PHE A 265 -25.83 73.97 27.77
C PHE A 265 -26.65 73.07 28.69
N ALA A 266 -27.91 73.41 28.96
CA ALA A 266 -28.78 72.62 29.82
C ALA A 266 -29.07 71.22 29.25
N GLU A 267 -29.23 71.12 27.92
CA GLU A 267 -29.37 69.84 27.23
C GLU A 267 -28.08 69.01 27.30
N ALA A 268 -26.92 69.62 27.08
CA ALA A 268 -25.62 68.95 27.18
C ALA A 268 -25.34 68.42 28.59
N LEU A 269 -25.61 69.22 29.63
CA LEU A 269 -25.50 68.81 31.04
C LEU A 269 -26.46 67.67 31.35
N ALA A 270 -27.75 67.82 31.01
CA ALA A 270 -28.75 66.77 31.26
C ALA A 270 -28.40 65.46 30.55
N SER A 271 -27.92 65.54 29.31
CA SER A 271 -27.50 64.38 28.52
C SER A 271 -26.25 63.71 29.12
N CYS A 272 -25.23 64.47 29.50
CA CYS A 272 -24.01 63.95 30.12
C CYS A 272 -24.31 63.26 31.45
N THR A 273 -25.04 63.92 32.36
CA THR A 273 -25.45 63.35 33.65
C THR A 273 -26.33 62.11 33.46
N SER A 274 -27.25 62.12 32.49
CA SER A 274 -28.08 60.94 32.19
C SER A 274 -27.23 59.77 31.70
N ARG A 275 -26.27 60.00 30.80
CA ARG A 275 -25.39 58.94 30.27
C ARG A 275 -24.50 58.35 31.36
N LEU A 276 -23.91 59.20 32.21
CA LEU A 276 -23.08 58.76 33.33
C LEU A 276 -23.89 57.94 34.34
N ASN A 277 -25.06 58.43 34.76
CA ASN A 277 -25.95 57.68 35.65
C ASN A 277 -26.44 56.35 35.04
N THR A 278 -26.70 56.33 33.73
CA THR A 278 -27.10 55.10 33.04
C THR A 278 -25.95 54.09 33.04
N LEU A 279 -24.73 54.53 32.74
CA LEU A 279 -23.53 53.69 32.75
C LEU A 279 -23.24 53.13 34.15
N GLU A 280 -23.23 53.98 35.18
CA GLU A 280 -22.95 53.57 36.55
C GLU A 280 -24.04 52.66 37.12
N SER A 281 -25.32 52.98 36.87
CA SER A 281 -26.41 52.14 37.35
C SER A 281 -26.51 50.80 36.62
N THR A 282 -26.17 50.72 35.33
CA THR A 282 -26.19 49.45 34.59
C THR A 282 -25.05 48.55 35.02
N VAL A 283 -23.81 49.06 35.10
CA VAL A 283 -22.67 48.29 35.60
C VAL A 283 -22.85 47.89 37.07
N GLY A 284 -23.38 48.79 37.92
CA GLY A 284 -23.72 48.47 39.31
C GLY A 284 -24.76 47.36 39.43
N LYS A 285 -25.86 47.44 38.67
CA LYS A 285 -26.89 46.38 38.64
C LYS A 285 -26.35 45.04 38.15
N LEU A 286 -25.48 45.07 37.14
CA LEU A 286 -24.84 43.86 36.61
C LEU A 286 -23.90 43.26 37.66
N ALA A 287 -23.11 44.07 38.36
CA ALA A 287 -22.25 43.62 39.45
C ALA A 287 -23.05 43.03 40.62
N ASP A 288 -24.15 43.68 41.04
CA ASP A 288 -25.06 43.15 42.05
C ASP A 288 -25.63 41.78 41.67
N GLN A 289 -26.12 41.64 40.43
CA GLN A 289 -26.77 40.43 39.97
C GLN A 289 -25.80 39.29 39.69
N TYR A 290 -24.59 39.61 39.22
CA TYR A 290 -23.67 38.62 38.66
C TYR A 290 -22.42 38.36 39.51
N ALA A 291 -21.91 39.38 40.22
CA ALA A 291 -20.73 39.29 41.08
C ALA A 291 -21.06 39.21 42.59
N GLY A 292 -22.34 39.30 42.97
CA GLY A 292 -22.79 39.20 44.37
C GLY A 292 -22.72 40.49 45.18
N GLY A 293 -22.49 41.63 44.52
CA GLY A 293 -22.56 42.97 45.12
C GLY A 293 -21.87 44.03 44.26
N ALA A 294 -22.48 45.21 44.17
CA ALA A 294 -21.89 46.41 43.59
C ALA A 294 -20.78 46.94 44.50
N GLY A 295 -19.68 47.40 43.88
CA GLY A 295 -18.60 48.08 44.57
C GLY A 295 -19.00 49.48 45.02
N GLU A 296 -18.18 50.09 45.88
CA GLU A 296 -18.42 51.46 46.38
C GLU A 296 -18.45 52.51 45.26
N ASP A 297 -17.73 52.26 44.17
CA ASP A 297 -17.67 53.11 42.98
C ASP A 297 -17.77 52.30 41.68
N PHE A 298 -17.78 53.02 40.55
CA PHE A 298 -17.82 52.41 39.22
C PHE A 298 -16.65 51.46 38.98
N ALA A 299 -15.43 51.86 39.38
CA ALA A 299 -14.23 51.07 39.16
C ALA A 299 -14.26 49.74 39.93
N ALA A 300 -14.72 49.76 41.18
CA ALA A 300 -14.92 48.56 41.99
C ALA A 300 -16.02 47.68 41.42
N SER A 301 -17.13 48.25 40.94
CA SER A 301 -18.24 47.49 40.32
C SER A 301 -17.81 46.83 38.99
N ALA A 302 -17.09 47.57 38.14
CA ALA A 302 -16.54 47.06 36.89
C ALA A 302 -15.47 45.98 37.13
N GLY A 303 -14.60 46.18 38.13
CA GLY A 303 -13.60 45.20 38.54
C GLY A 303 -14.20 43.91 39.10
N ALA A 304 -15.23 44.04 39.95
CA ALA A 304 -15.97 42.89 40.48
C ALA A 304 -16.67 42.09 39.37
N LEU A 305 -17.30 42.79 38.43
CA LEU A 305 -17.94 42.16 37.28
C LEU A 305 -16.93 41.43 36.38
N ARG A 306 -15.77 42.06 36.11
CA ARG A 306 -14.68 41.43 35.35
C ARG A 306 -14.17 40.16 36.04
N ALA A 307 -13.88 40.24 37.34
CA ALA A 307 -13.41 39.09 38.11
C ALA A 307 -14.43 37.94 38.10
N ALA A 308 -15.72 38.25 38.28
CA ALA A 308 -16.79 37.25 38.23
C ALA A 308 -16.89 36.60 36.84
N LEU A 309 -16.76 37.36 35.75
CA LEU A 309 -16.76 36.81 34.40
C LEU A 309 -15.54 35.91 34.15
N GLU A 310 -14.35 36.31 34.61
CA GLU A 310 -13.15 35.50 34.50
C GLU A 310 -13.24 34.19 35.28
N GLU A 311 -13.79 34.21 36.50
CA GLU A 311 -14.04 33.02 37.30
C GLU A 311 -15.04 32.09 36.60
N ARG A 312 -16.13 32.64 36.06
CA ARG A 312 -17.13 31.86 35.32
C ARG A 312 -16.60 31.27 34.02
N PHE A 313 -15.68 31.94 33.35
CA PHE A 313 -14.98 31.35 32.20
C PHE A 313 -14.06 30.22 32.61
N ALA A 314 -13.33 30.36 33.73
CA ALA A 314 -12.50 29.28 34.26
C ALA A 314 -13.37 28.05 34.61
N ASP A 315 -14.47 28.26 35.32
CA ASP A 315 -15.45 27.21 35.64
C ASP A 315 -16.02 26.56 34.37
N ALA A 316 -16.32 27.36 33.34
CA ALA A 316 -16.88 26.85 32.08
C ALA A 316 -15.86 25.99 31.32
N LEU A 317 -14.58 26.36 31.34
CA LEU A 317 -13.50 25.57 30.73
C LEU A 317 -13.26 24.23 31.45
N GLU A 318 -13.65 24.11 32.72
CA GLU A 318 -13.59 22.84 33.45
C GLU A 318 -14.89 22.02 33.31
N SER A 319 -16.05 22.68 33.34
CA SER A 319 -17.37 22.03 33.33
C SER A 319 -17.95 21.78 31.94
N GLY A 320 -17.40 22.39 30.89
CA GLY A 320 -17.87 22.28 29.51
C GLY A 320 -19.19 22.99 29.23
N SER A 321 -19.63 23.91 30.08
CA SER A 321 -20.87 24.66 29.87
C SER A 321 -20.75 26.11 30.32
N LEU A 322 -21.28 27.03 29.51
CA LEU A 322 -21.40 28.44 29.86
C LEU A 322 -22.84 28.71 30.35
N PRO A 323 -23.04 29.36 31.51
CA PRO A 323 -24.38 29.74 31.96
C PRO A 323 -25.04 30.75 31.01
N ASP A 324 -26.35 30.61 30.76
CA ASP A 324 -27.13 31.56 29.95
C ASP A 324 -27.11 32.99 30.51
N SER A 325 -26.90 33.14 31.84
CA SER A 325 -26.74 34.45 32.48
C SER A 325 -25.51 35.20 31.99
N THR A 326 -24.43 34.48 31.65
CA THR A 326 -23.18 35.07 31.16
C THR A 326 -23.37 35.75 29.81
N GLU A 327 -24.10 35.12 28.89
CA GLU A 327 -24.42 35.69 27.57
C GLU A 327 -25.27 36.97 27.71
N ALA A 328 -26.23 36.98 28.63
CA ALA A 328 -27.06 38.15 28.89
C ALA A 328 -26.23 39.34 29.41
N VAL A 329 -25.30 39.09 30.33
CA VAL A 329 -24.36 40.12 30.84
C VAL A 329 -23.49 40.66 29.71
N PHE A 330 -22.91 39.78 28.89
CA PHE A 330 -22.07 40.20 27.76
C PHE A 330 -22.84 40.99 26.69
N SER A 331 -24.08 40.61 26.41
CA SER A 331 -24.93 41.36 25.49
C SER A 331 -25.22 42.77 26.00
N GLN A 332 -25.55 42.91 27.29
CA GLN A 332 -25.78 44.22 27.91
C GLN A 332 -24.52 45.08 27.95
N LEU A 333 -23.39 44.51 28.36
CA LEU A 333 -22.09 45.18 28.33
C LEU A 333 -21.68 45.58 26.90
N GLY A 334 -21.93 44.71 25.92
CA GLY A 334 -21.65 44.97 24.50
C GLY A 334 -22.52 46.07 23.89
N MET A 335 -23.77 46.24 24.35
CA MET A 335 -24.60 47.39 23.95
C MET A 335 -24.03 48.70 24.47
N ILE A 336 -23.72 48.76 25.77
CA ILE A 336 -23.16 49.96 26.42
C ILE A 336 -21.78 50.30 25.85
N GLY A 337 -20.93 49.28 25.65
CA GLY A 337 -19.61 49.46 25.05
C GLY A 337 -19.70 50.06 23.64
N ARG A 338 -20.66 49.64 22.82
CA ARG A 338 -20.88 50.20 21.48
C ARG A 338 -21.32 51.67 21.52
N GLU A 339 -22.16 52.06 22.47
CA GLU A 339 -22.52 53.46 22.70
C GLU A 339 -21.31 54.33 23.10
N LEU A 340 -20.30 53.73 23.71
CA LEU A 340 -19.03 54.36 24.11
C LEU A 340 -17.90 54.17 23.07
N GLY A 341 -18.21 53.66 21.88
CA GLY A 341 -17.25 53.55 20.77
C GLY A 341 -16.38 52.29 20.77
N TYR A 342 -16.84 51.19 21.39
CA TYR A 342 -16.18 49.89 21.29
C TYR A 342 -16.16 49.37 19.85
N ALA A 343 -14.97 49.13 19.32
CA ALA A 343 -14.74 48.65 17.95
C ALA A 343 -14.31 47.17 17.88
N GLY A 344 -14.25 46.45 19.02
CA GLY A 344 -13.66 45.10 19.15
C GLY A 344 -14.45 43.94 18.53
N GLY A 345 -15.31 44.21 17.54
CA GLY A 345 -16.13 43.21 16.83
C GLY A 345 -17.32 42.67 17.64
N ASP A 346 -18.02 41.68 17.08
CA ASP A 346 -19.17 41.07 17.73
C ASP A 346 -18.73 40.05 18.79
N LEU A 347 -18.85 40.47 20.06
CA LEU A 347 -18.54 39.62 21.21
C LEU A 347 -19.45 38.39 21.28
N GLY A 348 -20.66 38.48 20.71
CA GLY A 348 -21.59 37.36 20.59
C GLY A 348 -21.07 36.26 19.66
N GLU A 349 -20.37 36.61 18.58
CA GLU A 349 -19.75 35.64 17.67
C GLU A 349 -18.61 34.88 18.37
N ALA A 350 -17.75 35.59 19.11
CA ALA A 350 -16.66 34.98 19.86
C ALA A 350 -17.17 34.03 20.96
N LEU A 351 -18.24 34.42 21.67
CA LEU A 351 -18.92 33.58 22.65
C LEU A 351 -19.59 32.35 22.00
N ALA A 352 -20.21 32.50 20.84
CA ALA A 352 -20.81 31.38 20.11
C ALA A 352 -19.75 30.34 19.72
N ARG A 353 -18.58 30.78 19.23
CA ARG A 353 -17.45 29.89 18.94
C ARG A 353 -16.94 29.19 20.19
N LEU A 354 -16.81 29.92 21.30
CA LEU A 354 -16.43 29.34 22.58
C LEU A 354 -17.45 28.28 23.03
N ARG A 355 -18.75 28.54 22.91
CA ARG A 355 -19.80 27.59 23.27
C ARG A 355 -19.71 26.28 22.49
N VAL A 356 -19.43 26.35 21.19
CA VAL A 356 -19.17 25.14 20.39
C VAL A 356 -17.93 24.41 20.91
N GLY A 357 -16.84 25.13 21.21
CA GLY A 357 -15.64 24.54 21.83
C GLY A 357 -15.92 23.85 23.17
N LEU A 358 -16.74 24.46 24.02
CA LEU A 358 -17.11 23.95 25.33
C LEU A 358 -17.90 22.62 25.26
N THR A 359 -18.66 22.37 24.19
CA THR A 359 -19.38 21.09 24.05
C THR A 359 -18.47 19.85 23.97
N TYR A 360 -17.20 20.05 23.64
CA TYR A 360 -16.20 18.99 23.52
C TYR A 360 -15.23 18.94 24.70
N VAL A 361 -15.37 19.83 25.68
CA VAL A 361 -14.53 19.86 26.89
C VAL A 361 -14.78 18.60 27.73
N GLY A 362 -13.69 17.98 28.18
CA GLY A 362 -13.72 16.77 29.01
C GLY A 362 -13.84 15.45 28.24
N GLN A 363 -13.99 15.48 26.91
CA GLN A 363 -13.89 14.29 26.07
C GLN A 363 -12.57 14.34 25.29
N PRO A 364 -11.77 13.25 25.27
CA PRO A 364 -10.61 13.21 24.39
C PRO A 364 -11.10 13.28 22.94
N LEU A 365 -10.47 14.16 22.13
CA LEU A 365 -10.83 14.36 20.71
C LEU A 365 -10.82 13.03 19.94
N LEU A 366 -9.86 12.18 20.28
CA LEU A 366 -9.67 10.84 19.75
C LEU A 366 -9.52 9.89 20.94
N GLN A 367 -10.19 8.75 20.90
CA GLN A 367 -10.00 7.73 21.93
C GLN A 367 -8.61 7.09 21.81
N PRO A 368 -7.99 6.67 22.92
CA PRO A 368 -6.73 5.93 22.89
C PRO A 368 -6.91 4.62 22.13
N PHE A 369 -5.85 4.21 21.41
CA PHE A 369 -5.88 3.04 20.54
C PHE A 369 -6.30 1.77 21.28
N GLU A 370 -5.86 1.60 22.53
CA GLU A 370 -6.14 0.42 23.34
C GLU A 370 -7.64 0.28 23.64
N ARG A 371 -8.35 1.38 23.87
CA ARG A 371 -9.82 1.33 24.08
C ARG A 371 -10.55 0.87 22.84
N ILE A 372 -10.17 1.40 21.68
CA ILE A 372 -10.78 1.02 20.40
C ILE A 372 -10.49 -0.47 20.12
N ALA A 373 -9.26 -0.92 20.43
CA ALA A 373 -8.86 -2.31 20.28
C ALA A 373 -9.61 -3.27 21.23
N GLU A 374 -9.99 -2.81 22.43
CA GLU A 374 -10.76 -3.56 23.43
C GLU A 374 -12.26 -3.65 23.09
N GLU A 375 -12.81 -2.66 22.37
CA GLU A 375 -14.22 -2.61 21.95
C GLU A 375 -14.55 -3.54 20.77
N LEU A 376 -13.54 -4.11 20.10
CA LEU A 376 -13.73 -5.11 19.03
C LEU A 376 -14.10 -6.50 19.58
N ASP A 377 -14.95 -7.23 18.83
CA ASP A 377 -15.40 -8.59 19.18
C ASP A 377 -14.19 -9.52 19.40
N GLY A 378 -13.95 -9.88 20.67
CA GLY A 378 -12.83 -10.73 21.09
C GLY A 378 -11.77 -10.03 21.97
N GLY A 379 -11.89 -8.73 22.21
CA GLY A 379 -11.11 -7.98 23.22
C GLY A 379 -9.60 -7.88 22.94
N LYS A 380 -9.17 -8.20 21.71
CA LYS A 380 -7.80 -8.03 21.22
C LYS A 380 -7.84 -7.69 19.74
N ALA A 381 -7.06 -6.69 19.33
CA ALA A 381 -6.68 -6.57 17.94
C ALA A 381 -6.01 -7.89 17.53
N THR A 382 -6.53 -8.58 16.51
CA THR A 382 -5.89 -9.72 15.86
C THR A 382 -5.68 -9.37 14.39
N GLU A 383 -4.85 -10.12 13.66
CA GLU A 383 -4.64 -9.89 12.22
C GLU A 383 -5.94 -9.99 11.40
N GLU A 384 -6.95 -10.70 11.93
CA GLU A 384 -8.25 -10.91 11.29
C GLU A 384 -9.20 -9.71 11.50
N THR A 385 -9.13 -9.04 12.65
CA THR A 385 -9.95 -7.85 12.98
C THR A 385 -9.28 -6.53 12.59
N ALA A 386 -8.08 -6.57 12.02
CA ALA A 386 -7.29 -5.38 11.71
C ALA A 386 -7.94 -4.44 10.68
N MET A 387 -8.81 -4.96 9.79
CA MET A 387 -9.58 -4.11 8.86
C MET A 387 -10.77 -3.42 9.53
N GLU A 388 -11.47 -4.12 10.41
CA GLU A 388 -12.57 -3.55 11.19
C GLU A 388 -12.02 -2.46 12.10
N LEU A 389 -10.88 -2.73 12.75
CA LEU A 389 -10.13 -1.74 13.52
C LEU A 389 -9.76 -0.52 12.66
N LYS A 390 -9.23 -0.71 11.45
CA LYS A 390 -8.92 0.40 10.54
C LYS A 390 -10.15 1.26 10.24
N SER A 391 -11.29 0.65 9.92
CA SER A 391 -12.53 1.38 9.61
C SER A 391 -13.00 2.22 10.80
N GLU A 392 -12.85 1.70 12.01
CA GLU A 392 -13.21 2.44 13.23
C GLU A 392 -12.23 3.60 13.47
N LEU A 393 -10.92 3.39 13.28
CA LEU A 393 -9.92 4.46 13.37
C LEU A 393 -10.16 5.56 12.34
N ASP A 394 -10.47 5.21 11.09
CA ASP A 394 -10.82 6.16 10.02
C ASP A 394 -12.06 6.99 10.41
N THR A 395 -13.06 6.36 11.04
CA THR A 395 -14.28 7.04 11.53
C THR A 395 -13.97 8.03 12.65
N GLN A 396 -13.08 7.67 13.58
CA GLN A 396 -12.64 8.55 14.66
C GLN A 396 -11.85 9.75 14.12
N VAL A 397 -10.95 9.53 13.17
CA VAL A 397 -10.18 10.61 12.50
C VAL A 397 -11.12 11.56 11.76
N LEU A 398 -12.09 11.02 11.00
CA LEU A 398 -13.11 11.82 10.31
C LEU A 398 -13.93 12.68 11.29
N ARG A 399 -14.33 12.10 12.42
CA ARG A 399 -15.04 12.81 13.48
C ARG A 399 -14.18 13.94 14.05
N ALA A 400 -12.92 13.68 14.38
CA ALA A 400 -12.00 14.68 14.91
C ALA A 400 -11.80 15.85 13.93
N ILE A 401 -11.59 15.55 12.64
CA ILE A 401 -11.47 16.56 11.58
C ILE A 401 -12.75 17.38 11.46
N SER A 402 -13.93 16.74 11.53
CA SER A 402 -15.21 17.45 11.49
C SER A 402 -15.37 18.43 12.66
N ILE A 403 -14.93 18.05 13.86
CA ILE A 403 -14.96 18.91 15.05
C ILE A 403 -14.01 20.10 14.89
N ILE A 404 -12.80 19.86 14.35
CA ILE A 404 -11.86 20.97 14.12
C ILE A 404 -12.42 21.94 13.07
N ASN A 405 -13.01 21.43 12.00
CA ASN A 405 -13.59 22.26 10.94
C ASN A 405 -14.83 23.05 11.41
N THR A 406 -15.61 22.55 12.38
CA THR A 406 -16.71 23.32 12.97
C THR A 406 -16.20 24.44 13.88
N LEU A 407 -15.07 24.25 14.56
CA LEU A 407 -14.46 25.24 15.45
C LEU A 407 -13.67 26.31 14.68
N SER A 408 -13.00 25.91 13.60
CA SER A 408 -12.23 26.79 12.74
C SER A 408 -12.62 26.55 11.27
N PRO A 409 -13.64 27.25 10.76
CA PRO A 409 -14.03 27.14 9.35
C PRO A 409 -12.95 27.60 8.37
N GLU A 410 -11.91 28.28 8.87
CA GLU A 410 -10.74 28.73 8.08
C GLU A 410 -9.67 27.65 7.91
N ALA A 411 -9.69 26.56 8.71
CA ALA A 411 -8.67 25.52 8.67
C ALA A 411 -8.82 24.56 7.48
N ASP A 412 -10.03 24.41 6.93
CA ASP A 412 -10.42 23.55 5.80
C ASP A 412 -9.63 22.22 5.71
N LEU A 413 -9.62 21.48 6.82
CA LEU A 413 -8.91 20.21 6.90
C LEU A 413 -9.69 19.16 6.11
N SER A 414 -9.04 18.58 5.11
CA SER A 414 -9.58 17.45 4.35
C SER A 414 -9.13 16.13 4.96
N ALA A 415 -10.08 15.22 5.14
CA ALA A 415 -9.78 13.86 5.60
C ALA A 415 -9.01 13.02 4.56
N ASP A 416 -9.05 13.44 3.30
CA ASP A 416 -8.36 12.79 2.19
C ASP A 416 -6.88 13.23 2.05
N ALA A 417 -6.42 14.16 2.89
CA ALA A 417 -5.02 14.57 2.89
C ALA A 417 -4.12 13.39 3.28
N ALA A 418 -2.99 13.25 2.57
CA ALA A 418 -2.02 12.17 2.80
C ALA A 418 -1.50 12.11 4.25
N GLU A 419 -1.56 13.23 4.97
CA GLU A 419 -1.18 13.37 6.37
C GLU A 419 -2.15 12.65 7.32
N TYR A 420 -3.43 12.57 6.98
CA TYR A 420 -4.49 11.97 7.81
C TYR A 420 -4.97 10.60 7.29
N LEU A 421 -4.44 10.14 6.15
CA LEU A 421 -4.82 8.87 5.55
C LEU A 421 -4.14 7.67 6.25
N ILE A 422 -4.94 6.79 6.86
CA ILE A 422 -4.50 5.46 7.26
C ILE A 422 -4.55 4.56 6.02
N HIS A 423 -3.39 4.07 5.59
CA HIS A 423 -3.31 3.28 4.35
C HIS A 423 -3.96 1.91 4.55
N ASP A 424 -4.65 1.42 3.51
CA ASP A 424 -5.20 0.07 3.52
C ASP A 424 -4.09 -0.96 3.73
N LEU A 425 -4.30 -1.88 4.67
CA LEU A 425 -3.33 -2.92 5.03
C LEU A 425 -2.93 -3.79 3.83
N TYR A 426 -3.78 -3.87 2.80
CA TYR A 426 -3.53 -4.57 1.55
C TYR A 426 -2.51 -3.88 0.63
N LEU A 427 -2.50 -2.56 0.65
CA LEU A 427 -1.59 -1.76 -0.15
C LEU A 427 -0.30 -1.44 0.61
N LEU A 428 -0.32 -1.58 1.94
CA LEU A 428 0.79 -1.24 2.81
C LEU A 428 2.12 -1.94 2.42
N PRO A 429 2.20 -3.25 2.15
CA PRO A 429 3.44 -3.88 1.69
C PRO A 429 3.95 -3.29 0.36
N LEU A 430 3.03 -2.95 -0.54
CA LEU A 430 3.36 -2.38 -1.85
C LEU A 430 3.88 -0.93 -1.73
N VAL A 431 3.24 -0.13 -0.88
CA VAL A 431 3.66 1.24 -0.57
C VAL A 431 5.02 1.23 0.13
N ASN A 432 5.26 0.29 1.04
CA ASN A 432 6.54 0.13 1.71
C ASN A 432 7.70 -0.30 0.79
N LEU A 433 7.42 -0.85 -0.40
CA LEU A 433 8.47 -1.05 -1.43
C LEU A 433 8.92 0.28 -2.06
N THR A 434 8.08 1.30 -2.02
CA THR A 434 8.30 2.63 -2.60
C THR A 434 8.77 3.67 -1.59
N ALA A 435 8.42 3.52 -0.31
CA ALA A 435 8.84 4.41 0.77
C ALA A 435 10.34 4.25 1.08
N ALA A 436 11.06 5.37 1.19
CA ALA A 436 12.52 5.37 1.33
C ALA A 436 13.01 4.63 2.60
N ASP A 437 12.26 4.75 3.69
CA ASP A 437 12.67 4.26 5.00
C ASP A 437 12.42 2.75 5.19
N THR A 438 11.34 2.22 4.60
CA THR A 438 10.93 0.81 4.77
C THR A 438 11.27 -0.07 3.56
N ALA A 439 11.70 0.51 2.44
CA ALA A 439 12.04 -0.22 1.22
C ALA A 439 13.14 -1.27 1.40
N GLY A 440 14.11 -1.03 2.28
CA GLY A 440 15.19 -1.99 2.55
C GLY A 440 14.65 -3.32 3.07
N MET A 441 13.78 -3.26 4.09
CA MET A 441 13.19 -4.44 4.70
C MET A 441 12.19 -5.13 3.77
N ALA A 442 11.34 -4.34 3.10
CA ALA A 442 10.37 -4.86 2.14
C ALA A 442 11.06 -5.62 0.98
N ARG A 443 12.15 -5.07 0.42
CA ARG A 443 12.94 -5.74 -0.63
C ARG A 443 13.61 -7.01 -0.14
N PHE A 444 14.11 -7.03 1.10
CA PHE A 444 14.70 -8.23 1.70
C PHE A 444 13.67 -9.36 1.83
N CYS A 445 12.48 -9.07 2.36
CA CYS A 445 11.39 -10.05 2.49
C CYS A 445 10.96 -10.59 1.12
N LEU A 446 10.88 -9.73 0.10
CA LEU A 446 10.54 -10.15 -1.27
C LEU A 446 11.61 -11.04 -1.88
N LEU A 447 12.89 -10.70 -1.68
CA LEU A 447 14.02 -11.49 -2.16
C LEU A 447 14.05 -12.87 -1.51
N MET A 448 13.76 -12.95 -0.20
CA MET A 448 13.66 -14.22 0.53
C MET A 448 12.52 -15.11 0.00
N ALA A 449 11.33 -14.54 -0.20
CA ALA A 449 10.20 -15.28 -0.76
C ALA A 449 10.50 -15.81 -2.17
N ALA A 450 11.09 -14.96 -3.03
CA ALA A 450 11.49 -15.35 -4.38
C ALA A 450 12.58 -16.43 -4.39
N LEU A 451 13.52 -16.38 -3.45
CA LEU A 451 14.61 -17.36 -3.34
C LEU A 451 14.10 -18.75 -2.96
N ILE A 452 13.15 -18.85 -2.02
CA ILE A 452 12.55 -20.12 -1.60
C ILE A 452 11.82 -20.79 -2.77
N ASP A 453 11.04 -20.00 -3.52
CA ASP A 453 10.28 -20.48 -4.66
C ASP A 453 11.20 -20.84 -5.86
N LEU A 454 12.25 -20.05 -6.11
CA LEU A 454 13.25 -20.33 -7.16
C LEU A 454 14.05 -21.60 -6.86
N LEU A 455 14.49 -21.80 -5.62
CA LEU A 455 15.21 -23.01 -5.21
C LEU A 455 14.35 -24.25 -5.42
N THR A 456 13.06 -24.16 -5.12
CA THR A 456 12.10 -25.26 -5.31
C THR A 456 11.97 -25.67 -6.79
N ILE A 457 11.98 -24.71 -7.71
CA ILE A 457 11.97 -24.96 -9.16
C ILE A 457 13.32 -25.47 -9.65
N LEU A 458 14.42 -24.92 -9.12
CA LEU A 458 15.77 -25.32 -9.54
C LEU A 458 16.05 -26.77 -9.15
N PHE A 459 15.68 -27.19 -7.94
CA PHE A 459 15.80 -28.58 -7.50
C PHE A 459 14.96 -29.55 -8.36
N SER A 460 13.77 -29.13 -8.81
CA SER A 460 12.96 -29.98 -9.69
C SER A 460 13.53 -30.12 -11.09
N LEU A 461 14.17 -29.07 -11.62
CA LEU A 461 14.85 -29.08 -12.92
C LEU A 461 16.15 -29.90 -12.90
N VAL A 462 16.95 -29.78 -11.83
CA VAL A 462 18.23 -30.52 -11.69
C VAL A 462 18.01 -32.03 -11.58
N THR A 463 16.88 -32.47 -11.01
CA THR A 463 16.53 -33.89 -10.79
C THR A 463 15.74 -34.51 -11.95
N ARG A 464 15.97 -34.06 -13.18
CA ARG A 464 15.26 -34.55 -14.36
C ARG A 464 15.41 -36.06 -14.50
N ARG A 465 14.28 -36.78 -14.46
CA ARG A 465 14.25 -38.23 -14.62
C ARG A 465 14.56 -38.58 -16.07
N GLU A 466 15.57 -39.43 -16.29
CA GLU A 466 15.84 -39.97 -17.61
C GLU A 466 14.62 -40.75 -18.10
N ARG A 467 14.20 -40.50 -19.35
CA ARG A 467 13.00 -41.14 -19.88
C ARG A 467 13.24 -42.64 -20.01
N PRO A 468 12.34 -43.50 -19.50
CA PRO A 468 12.51 -44.92 -19.66
C PRO A 468 12.31 -45.31 -21.13
N VAL A 469 13.22 -46.14 -21.65
CA VAL A 469 13.38 -46.48 -23.08
C VAL A 469 12.13 -47.11 -23.69
N HIS A 470 11.25 -47.74 -22.90
CA HIS A 470 9.97 -48.30 -23.40
C HIS A 470 9.00 -47.22 -23.92
N THR A 471 9.26 -45.93 -23.65
CA THR A 471 8.51 -44.81 -24.22
C THR A 471 9.05 -44.34 -25.58
N LEU A 472 10.18 -44.89 -26.04
CA LEU A 472 10.78 -44.57 -27.33
C LEU A 472 10.05 -45.35 -28.43
N THR A 473 9.52 -44.61 -29.40
CA THR A 473 8.73 -45.16 -30.52
C THR A 473 9.39 -44.90 -31.87
N ARG A 474 10.54 -44.20 -31.89
CA ARG A 474 11.22 -43.80 -33.13
C ARG A 474 12.73 -43.97 -33.01
N THR A 475 13.34 -44.51 -34.07
CA THR A 475 14.80 -44.66 -34.27
C THR A 475 15.60 -43.37 -33.98
N LYS A 476 15.08 -42.19 -34.34
CA LYS A 476 15.73 -40.89 -34.07
C LYS A 476 15.93 -40.59 -32.58
N GLN A 477 15.17 -41.23 -31.69
CA GLN A 477 15.29 -41.02 -30.24
C GLN A 477 16.31 -41.98 -29.59
N VAL A 478 16.69 -43.05 -30.29
CA VAL A 478 17.72 -44.02 -29.87
C VAL A 478 19.11 -43.41 -29.99
N VAL A 479 19.37 -42.66 -31.07
CA VAL A 479 20.64 -41.95 -31.32
C VAL A 479 21.01 -40.97 -30.18
N ASN A 480 20.03 -40.40 -29.49
CA ASN A 480 20.28 -39.47 -28.38
C ASN A 480 20.54 -40.18 -27.03
N ASN A 481 20.24 -41.48 -26.91
CA ASN A 481 20.30 -42.25 -25.66
C ASN A 481 20.97 -43.62 -25.90
N GLU A 482 22.10 -43.63 -26.61
CA GLU A 482 22.80 -44.83 -27.06
C GLU A 482 23.18 -45.78 -25.92
N ALA A 483 23.67 -45.25 -24.79
CA ALA A 483 24.07 -46.04 -23.62
C ALA A 483 22.89 -46.81 -22.98
N LEU A 484 21.70 -46.21 -22.91
CA LEU A 484 20.50 -46.86 -22.37
C LEU A 484 19.96 -47.92 -23.34
N PHE A 485 20.05 -47.66 -24.65
CA PHE A 485 19.70 -48.64 -25.67
C PHE A 485 20.63 -49.86 -25.63
N ALA A 486 21.96 -49.62 -25.56
CA ALA A 486 22.95 -50.68 -25.39
C ALA A 486 22.64 -51.54 -24.16
N ARG A 487 22.41 -50.93 -22.99
CA ARG A 487 22.09 -51.64 -21.74
C ARG A 487 20.84 -52.52 -21.83
N GLN A 488 19.83 -52.13 -22.61
CA GLN A 488 18.64 -52.96 -22.81
C GLN A 488 18.87 -54.09 -23.81
N VAL A 489 19.61 -53.84 -24.90
CA VAL A 489 20.03 -54.89 -25.82
C VAL A 489 20.86 -55.94 -25.07
N TYR A 490 21.81 -55.50 -24.24
CA TYR A 490 22.54 -56.35 -23.30
C TYR A 490 21.60 -57.16 -22.40
N GLY A 491 20.63 -56.51 -21.74
CA GLY A 491 19.64 -57.20 -20.92
C GLY A 491 18.88 -58.29 -21.69
N CYS A 492 18.40 -57.98 -22.90
CA CYS A 492 17.70 -58.95 -23.75
C CYS A 492 18.59 -60.11 -24.22
N LEU A 493 19.88 -59.85 -24.48
CA LEU A 493 20.86 -60.88 -24.85
C LEU A 493 21.18 -61.83 -23.69
N MET A 494 21.15 -61.35 -22.45
CA MET A 494 21.35 -62.19 -21.27
C MET A 494 20.21 -63.20 -21.06
N PHE A 495 18.99 -62.90 -21.54
CA PHE A 495 17.85 -63.81 -21.52
C PHE A 495 17.79 -64.77 -22.72
N CYS A 496 18.68 -64.63 -23.71
CA CYS A 496 18.74 -65.56 -24.86
C CYS A 496 19.49 -66.85 -24.49
N PRO A 497 19.05 -68.03 -25.00
CA PRO A 497 19.69 -69.30 -24.70
C PRO A 497 21.04 -69.44 -25.41
N GLY A 498 22.11 -69.72 -24.65
CA GLY A 498 23.47 -69.95 -25.15
C GLY A 498 24.53 -69.82 -24.05
N GLU A 499 25.63 -70.56 -24.15
CA GLU A 499 26.84 -70.33 -23.33
C GLU A 499 27.66 -69.23 -23.99
N GLY A 500 28.23 -68.33 -23.19
CA GLY A 500 29.03 -67.20 -23.69
C GLY A 500 28.57 -65.80 -23.27
N GLY A 501 29.46 -64.82 -23.48
CA GLY A 501 29.26 -63.40 -23.17
C GLY A 501 28.27 -62.68 -24.09
N ALA A 502 27.93 -61.43 -23.78
CA ALA A 502 26.96 -60.67 -24.58
C ALA A 502 27.42 -60.39 -26.02
N THR A 503 28.74 -60.28 -26.25
CA THR A 503 29.39 -60.19 -27.57
C THR A 503 29.14 -61.44 -28.41
N GLU A 504 29.44 -62.61 -27.84
CA GLU A 504 29.28 -63.90 -28.51
C GLU A 504 27.82 -64.17 -28.84
N ARG A 505 26.91 -63.84 -27.93
CA ARG A 505 25.46 -63.98 -28.15
C ARG A 505 24.94 -63.02 -29.22
N LEU A 506 25.43 -61.77 -29.27
CA LEU A 506 25.08 -60.82 -30.32
C LEU A 506 25.64 -61.26 -31.68
N GLY A 507 26.89 -61.75 -31.71
CA GLY A 507 27.51 -62.32 -32.91
C GLY A 507 26.77 -63.57 -33.40
N ALA A 508 26.38 -64.47 -32.50
CA ALA A 508 25.58 -65.65 -32.81
C ALA A 508 24.20 -65.28 -33.36
N PHE A 509 23.57 -64.22 -32.84
CA PHE A 509 22.34 -63.67 -33.38
C PHE A 509 22.53 -63.16 -34.82
N LEU A 510 23.55 -62.35 -35.08
CA LEU A 510 23.82 -61.79 -36.41
C LEU A 510 24.20 -62.85 -37.45
N ARG A 511 24.93 -63.92 -37.06
CA ARG A 511 25.31 -65.03 -37.95
C ARG A 511 24.13 -65.84 -38.49
N ARG A 512 22.97 -65.80 -37.81
CA ARG A 512 21.74 -66.47 -38.28
C ARG A 512 21.07 -65.71 -39.43
N PHE A 513 21.49 -64.48 -39.72
CA PHE A 513 20.99 -63.71 -40.84
C PHE A 513 21.85 -63.90 -42.08
N SER A 514 21.18 -63.92 -43.23
CA SER A 514 21.78 -63.97 -44.56
C SER A 514 21.54 -62.65 -45.31
N VAL A 515 22.38 -62.35 -46.31
CA VAL A 515 22.34 -61.07 -47.03
C VAL A 515 21.13 -61.04 -47.96
N SER A 516 20.26 -60.04 -47.79
CA SER A 516 19.15 -59.77 -48.69
C SER A 516 19.55 -58.69 -49.68
N GLU A 517 19.79 -59.08 -50.93
CA GLU A 517 19.92 -58.10 -52.00
C GLU A 517 18.54 -57.48 -52.31
N VAL A 518 17.47 -58.27 -52.23
CA VAL A 518 16.11 -57.92 -52.65
C VAL A 518 15.53 -56.71 -51.91
N THR A 519 15.84 -56.57 -50.62
CA THR A 519 15.26 -55.53 -49.75
C THR A 519 16.24 -54.42 -49.40
N ALA A 520 17.44 -54.43 -49.98
CA ALA A 520 18.50 -53.45 -49.73
C ALA A 520 18.03 -52.02 -50.05
N ASP A 521 17.29 -51.84 -51.14
CA ASP A 521 16.74 -50.55 -51.58
C ASP A 521 15.74 -49.95 -50.56
N ASN A 522 15.12 -50.81 -49.74
CA ASN A 522 14.20 -50.43 -48.66
C ASN A 522 14.92 -50.23 -47.31
N GLY A 523 16.26 -50.30 -47.28
CA GLY A 523 17.10 -50.13 -46.09
C GLY A 523 17.26 -51.38 -45.23
N TYR A 524 16.81 -52.55 -45.70
CA TYR A 524 16.96 -53.84 -45.00
C TYR A 524 18.01 -54.70 -45.71
N SER A 525 19.17 -54.87 -45.08
CA SER A 525 20.34 -55.58 -45.65
C SER A 525 20.37 -57.07 -45.34
N LEU A 526 19.64 -57.51 -44.31
CA LEU A 526 19.75 -58.85 -43.76
C LEU A 526 18.36 -59.50 -43.60
N TYR A 527 18.27 -60.80 -43.87
CA TYR A 527 17.05 -61.58 -43.66
C TYR A 527 17.34 -62.93 -42.98
N ALA A 528 16.38 -63.40 -42.18
CA ALA A 528 16.41 -64.72 -41.53
C ALA A 528 14.99 -65.28 -41.45
N THR A 529 14.87 -66.60 -41.40
CA THR A 529 13.58 -67.25 -41.11
C THR A 529 13.27 -67.16 -39.63
N LYS A 530 12.00 -67.02 -39.27
CA LYS A 530 11.59 -66.95 -37.86
C LYS A 530 11.92 -68.22 -37.07
N SER A 531 11.86 -69.38 -37.71
CA SER A 531 12.26 -70.67 -37.13
C SER A 531 13.73 -70.67 -36.67
N SER A 532 14.63 -70.06 -37.47
CA SER A 532 16.06 -69.96 -37.13
C SER A 532 16.33 -69.06 -35.91
N LEU A 533 15.37 -68.20 -35.55
CA LEU A 533 15.49 -67.22 -34.47
C LEU A 533 14.70 -67.60 -33.21
N GLU A 534 14.18 -68.82 -33.13
CA GLU A 534 13.59 -69.39 -31.92
C GLU A 534 14.60 -69.34 -30.77
N GLY A 535 14.32 -68.52 -29.76
CA GLY A 535 15.23 -68.20 -28.65
C GLY A 535 15.57 -66.71 -28.49
N HIS A 536 15.44 -65.89 -29.54
CA HIS A 536 15.77 -64.45 -29.51
C HIS A 536 14.52 -63.54 -29.49
N GLY A 537 13.38 -64.05 -29.03
CA GLY A 537 12.08 -63.37 -29.13
C GLY A 537 12.02 -62.00 -28.43
N GLN A 538 12.68 -61.85 -27.27
CA GLN A 538 12.70 -60.58 -26.53
C GLN A 538 13.51 -59.49 -27.26
N LEU A 539 14.66 -59.87 -27.81
CA LEU A 539 15.49 -58.98 -28.63
C LEU A 539 14.74 -58.59 -29.91
N LEU A 540 14.11 -59.56 -30.58
CA LEU A 540 13.33 -59.31 -31.79
C LEU A 540 12.15 -58.36 -31.52
N ALA A 541 11.44 -58.54 -30.40
CA ALA A 541 10.34 -57.65 -30.00
C ALA A 541 10.81 -56.20 -29.79
N LEU A 542 11.97 -56.02 -29.14
CA LEU A 542 12.60 -54.71 -28.95
C LEU A 542 12.97 -54.07 -30.29
N LEU A 543 13.58 -54.84 -31.21
CA LEU A 543 13.98 -54.37 -32.53
C LEU A 543 12.77 -54.03 -33.42
N CYS A 544 11.68 -54.79 -33.34
CA CYS A 544 10.43 -54.50 -34.02
C CYS A 544 9.77 -53.23 -33.46
N GLN A 545 9.72 -53.06 -32.13
CA GLN A 545 9.16 -51.86 -31.48
C GLN A 545 9.90 -50.58 -31.90
N LEU A 546 11.21 -50.68 -32.09
CA LEU A 546 12.07 -49.56 -32.49
C LEU A 546 12.23 -49.41 -34.00
N ASN A 547 11.55 -50.24 -34.81
CA ASN A 547 11.60 -50.25 -36.27
C ASN A 547 13.01 -50.50 -36.86
N TYR A 548 13.79 -51.34 -36.17
CA TYR A 548 15.06 -51.92 -36.66
C TYR A 548 14.86 -53.29 -37.31
N ALA A 549 13.79 -54.02 -36.95
CA ALA A 549 13.40 -55.27 -37.58
C ALA A 549 11.95 -55.21 -38.06
N ARG A 550 11.63 -55.96 -39.13
CA ARG A 550 10.27 -56.09 -39.67
C ARG A 550 9.97 -57.54 -40.00
N ILE A 551 8.81 -58.02 -39.59
CA ILE A 551 8.33 -59.37 -39.89
C ILE A 551 7.44 -59.30 -41.14
N ILE A 552 7.72 -60.14 -42.14
CA ILE A 552 7.00 -60.21 -43.41
C ILE A 552 6.68 -61.68 -43.71
N PRO A 553 5.51 -62.03 -44.27
CA PRO A 553 5.22 -63.38 -44.74
C PRO A 553 6.18 -63.82 -45.86
N ALA A 554 6.55 -65.10 -45.92
CA ALA A 554 7.41 -65.63 -46.98
C ALA A 554 6.87 -65.32 -48.40
N GLU A 555 5.55 -65.45 -48.60
CA GLU A 555 4.90 -65.14 -49.87
C GLU A 555 5.18 -63.71 -50.36
N SER A 556 5.11 -62.73 -49.47
CA SER A 556 5.35 -61.32 -49.80
C SER A 556 6.84 -61.03 -50.09
N TYR A 557 7.76 -61.76 -49.47
CA TYR A 557 9.18 -61.65 -49.79
C TYR A 557 9.51 -62.27 -51.15
N ASP A 558 8.87 -63.39 -51.49
CA ASP A 558 9.01 -64.01 -52.81
C ASP A 558 8.43 -63.16 -53.95
N GLU A 559 7.38 -62.37 -53.68
CA GLU A 559 6.88 -61.35 -54.61
C GLU A 559 7.93 -60.25 -54.85
N LEU A 560 8.49 -59.67 -53.77
CA LEU A 560 9.55 -58.66 -53.88
C LEU A 560 10.77 -59.19 -54.64
N ARG A 561 11.12 -60.45 -54.43
CA ARG A 561 12.20 -61.13 -55.18
C ARG A 561 11.87 -61.24 -56.66
N ARG A 562 10.66 -61.71 -57.00
CA ARG A 562 10.20 -61.87 -58.39
C ARG A 562 10.16 -60.55 -59.13
N ASP A 563 9.73 -59.48 -58.47
CA ASP A 563 9.70 -58.14 -59.06
C ASP A 563 11.10 -57.59 -59.34
N ARG A 564 12.08 -57.88 -58.47
CA ARG A 564 13.47 -57.49 -58.70
C ARG A 564 14.14 -58.30 -59.81
N CYS A 565 13.88 -59.61 -59.89
CA CYS A 565 14.36 -60.45 -61.00
C CYS A 565 13.76 -60.03 -62.35
N ARG A 566 12.55 -59.48 -62.38
CA ARG A 566 11.94 -58.92 -63.60
C ARG A 566 12.55 -57.58 -64.01
N ALA A 567 13.16 -56.84 -63.10
CA ALA A 567 13.78 -55.54 -63.36
C ALA A 567 15.25 -55.66 -63.85
N ALA A 568 15.92 -56.79 -63.57
CA ALA A 568 17.27 -57.07 -64.04
C ALA A 568 17.22 -57.85 -65.37
N ASP A 569 17.21 -57.14 -66.49
CA ASP A 569 17.30 -57.73 -67.82
C ASP A 569 18.67 -58.40 -68.05
N GLY A 570 18.75 -59.72 -67.83
CA GLY A 570 19.86 -60.57 -68.28
C GLY A 570 20.53 -61.39 -67.18
N GLU A 571 20.55 -62.72 -67.39
CA GLU A 571 21.14 -63.80 -66.57
C GLU A 571 20.38 -64.17 -65.27
N PRO A 572 19.89 -65.43 -65.12
CA PRO A 572 19.29 -65.90 -63.88
C PRO A 572 20.40 -66.17 -62.84
N LEU A 573 20.79 -65.15 -62.08
CA LEU A 573 21.43 -65.31 -60.77
C LEU A 573 20.37 -65.80 -59.76
N CYS A 574 19.80 -66.98 -60.02
CA CYS A 574 18.94 -67.71 -59.11
C CYS A 574 19.68 -68.98 -58.69
N THR A 575 20.78 -68.84 -57.95
CA THR A 575 21.15 -69.90 -57.02
C THR A 575 19.99 -70.04 -56.04
N PHE A 576 19.31 -71.17 -56.16
CA PHE A 576 18.35 -71.68 -55.21
C PHE A 576 18.92 -71.53 -53.79
N ILE A 577 18.29 -70.69 -52.96
CA ILE A 577 18.64 -70.62 -51.53
C ILE A 577 17.82 -71.74 -50.86
N PRO A 578 18.47 -72.79 -50.32
CA PRO A 578 17.76 -73.91 -49.73
C PRO A 578 17.08 -73.48 -48.43
N GLY A 579 15.79 -73.81 -48.25
CA GLY A 579 15.11 -73.69 -46.95
C GLY A 579 13.67 -73.19 -46.94
N PHE A 580 13.11 -72.69 -48.04
CA PHE A 580 11.72 -72.21 -48.08
C PHE A 580 10.75 -73.30 -48.55
N ASP A 581 10.56 -74.34 -47.73
CA ASP A 581 9.62 -75.43 -48.04
C ASP A 581 8.21 -75.19 -47.44
N ASP A 582 8.04 -74.22 -46.53
CA ASP A 582 6.73 -73.87 -45.93
C ASP A 582 6.28 -72.43 -46.29
N PRO A 583 5.20 -72.26 -47.08
CA PRO A 583 4.64 -70.94 -47.41
C PRO A 583 4.08 -70.18 -46.19
N ARG A 584 3.94 -70.83 -45.04
CA ARG A 584 3.49 -70.20 -43.79
C ARG A 584 4.62 -69.61 -42.95
N GLU A 585 5.86 -69.73 -43.40
CA GLU A 585 7.00 -69.22 -42.64
C GLU A 585 7.07 -67.69 -42.69
N GLU A 586 7.41 -67.07 -41.56
CA GLU A 586 7.62 -65.63 -41.46
C GLU A 586 9.11 -65.31 -41.61
N ILE A 587 9.42 -64.31 -42.44
CA ILE A 587 10.76 -63.80 -42.67
C ILE A 587 10.95 -62.53 -41.86
N ILE A 588 12.09 -62.45 -41.17
CA ILE A 588 12.50 -61.28 -40.42
C ILE A 588 13.53 -60.52 -41.24
N LEU A 589 13.21 -59.27 -41.57
CA LEU A 589 14.12 -58.32 -42.21
C LEU A 589 14.76 -57.42 -41.16
N LEU A 590 16.07 -57.26 -41.23
CA LEU A 590 16.85 -56.43 -40.32
C LEU A 590 17.46 -55.24 -41.05
N ARG A 591 17.34 -54.06 -40.45
CA ARG A 591 17.75 -52.78 -41.03
C ARG A 591 19.28 -52.60 -40.93
N SER A 592 19.89 -52.07 -41.98
CA SER A 592 21.35 -51.83 -42.04
C SER A 592 21.87 -50.93 -40.92
N SER A 593 21.05 -50.00 -40.43
CA SER A 593 21.39 -49.13 -39.30
C SER A 593 21.59 -49.89 -37.98
N PHE A 594 20.88 -50.99 -37.75
CA PHE A 594 21.11 -51.82 -36.57
C PHE A 594 22.35 -52.69 -36.74
N GLN A 595 22.58 -53.22 -37.95
CA GLN A 595 23.79 -53.96 -38.27
C GLN A 595 25.05 -53.10 -38.05
N TYR A 596 25.05 -51.86 -38.53
CA TYR A 596 26.15 -50.92 -38.30
C TYR A 596 26.38 -50.66 -36.81
N TRP A 597 25.30 -50.39 -36.06
CA TRP A 597 25.39 -50.21 -34.61
C TRP A 597 25.91 -51.47 -33.89
N ALA A 598 25.42 -52.67 -34.27
CA ALA A 598 25.85 -53.92 -33.65
C ALA A 598 27.33 -54.21 -33.94
N ASN A 599 27.81 -53.94 -35.16
CA ASN A 599 29.22 -54.07 -35.51
C ASN A 599 30.11 -53.06 -34.76
N GLU A 600 29.66 -51.82 -34.61
CA GLU A 600 30.35 -50.80 -33.80
C GLU A 600 30.42 -51.23 -32.31
N GLN A 601 29.36 -51.80 -31.78
CA GLN A 601 29.35 -52.29 -30.40
C GLN A 601 30.19 -53.56 -30.22
N LEU A 602 30.19 -54.50 -31.17
CA LEU A 602 31.08 -55.66 -31.15
C LEU A 602 32.55 -55.24 -31.11
N SER A 603 32.96 -54.27 -31.93
CA SER A 603 34.33 -53.73 -31.88
C SER A 603 34.68 -53.06 -30.56
N ARG A 604 33.72 -52.39 -29.91
CA ARG A 604 33.93 -51.74 -28.60
C ARG A 604 33.98 -52.72 -27.44
N TRP A 605 33.37 -53.90 -27.58
CA TRP A 605 33.29 -54.90 -26.52
C TRP A 605 34.42 -55.94 -26.61
N GLU A 606 35.10 -56.06 -27.75
CA GLU A 606 36.34 -56.83 -27.93
C GLU A 606 37.56 -56.19 -27.24
N ASP A 607 37.55 -54.88 -26.99
CA ASP A 607 38.61 -54.15 -26.28
C ASP A 607 38.60 -54.33 -24.74
N LEU A 608 37.71 -55.19 -24.20
CA LEU A 608 37.68 -55.51 -22.76
C LEU A 608 38.65 -56.67 -22.42
N PRO A 609 39.37 -56.63 -21.28
CA PRO A 609 40.55 -57.47 -21.02
C PRO A 609 40.30 -58.97 -20.89
N ASP A 610 39.05 -59.42 -20.82
CA ASP A 610 38.69 -60.82 -20.55
C ASP A 610 38.42 -61.65 -21.83
N ALA A 611 38.68 -61.09 -23.02
CA ALA A 611 38.48 -61.78 -24.31
C ALA A 611 39.79 -62.30 -24.95
N GLN A 612 40.85 -62.53 -24.17
CA GLN A 612 42.08 -63.19 -24.64
C GLN A 612 42.16 -64.65 -24.19
N GLU A 613 41.27 -65.50 -24.67
CA GLU A 613 41.59 -66.91 -24.90
C GLU A 613 40.68 -67.47 -25.99
N GLU A 614 41.29 -67.82 -27.14
CA GLU A 614 40.73 -68.59 -28.26
C GLU A 614 39.62 -67.96 -29.13
N THR A 615 39.99 -67.16 -30.14
CA THR A 615 39.94 -67.53 -31.58
C THR A 615 39.98 -66.28 -32.47
N VAL A 616 40.85 -66.33 -33.48
CA VAL A 616 40.96 -65.34 -34.56
C VAL A 616 39.64 -65.28 -35.33
N LEU A 617 38.89 -64.20 -35.21
CA LEU A 617 37.81 -63.87 -36.14
C LEU A 617 38.36 -62.92 -37.21
N GLU A 618 38.49 -63.43 -38.43
CA GLU A 618 38.73 -62.61 -39.62
C GLU A 618 37.62 -61.56 -39.79
N PRO A 619 37.94 -60.39 -40.36
CA PRO A 619 36.95 -59.34 -40.64
C PRO A 619 35.81 -59.91 -41.49
N LEU A 620 34.60 -59.93 -40.92
CA LEU A 620 33.37 -60.26 -41.64
C LEU A 620 33.13 -59.16 -42.69
N TRP A 621 33.57 -59.46 -43.91
CA TRP A 621 33.31 -58.81 -45.20
C TRP A 621 34.20 -57.61 -45.58
N THR A 622 35.23 -57.91 -46.37
CA THR A 622 35.87 -56.97 -47.30
C THR A 622 35.55 -57.41 -48.74
N GLY A 623 34.58 -56.77 -49.37
CA GLY A 623 34.25 -57.05 -50.77
C GLY A 623 32.99 -56.34 -51.25
N GLY A 624 33.17 -55.24 -52.00
CA GLY A 624 32.12 -54.61 -52.80
C GLY A 624 31.85 -53.15 -52.46
N THR A 625 32.44 -52.24 -53.24
CA THR A 625 32.13 -50.81 -53.32
C THR A 625 30.68 -50.52 -53.71
N LEU A 626 30.07 -49.57 -52.98
CA LEU A 626 28.79 -48.83 -53.21
C LEU A 626 27.50 -49.64 -53.35
#